data_AF-A0A397C5V2-F1
#
_entry.id   AF-A0A397C5V2-F1
#
_cell.length_a   1.000
_cell.length_b   1.000
_cell.length_c   1.000
_cell.angle_alpha   90.00
_cell.angle_beta   90.00
_cell.angle_gamma   90.00
#
_symmetry.space_group_name_H-M   'P 1'
#
loop_
_entity.id
_entity.type
_entity.pdbx_description
1 polymer ?
#
loop_
_entity_poly.entity_id
_entity_poly.type
_entity_poly.pdbx_seq_one_letter_code
_entity_poly.pdbx_strand_id
1 'polypeptide(L)'
;MTLSLRPKKQTVFTLVSDKAIFDDNLEFYVSALSKKATEDRIADHGYEGTNQWAVIADKGYQGIQRVVRAVLPKKQPAGGILTLEDVRSNDSIASDRVIVENVFGRMKKLWAVWGEAYPWSRANYDVLFQTCMALTNVHICLHPLRADDG
;
A
#
# COMPACT_ATOMS: atom_id res chain seq x y z
N MET A 1 0.44 -7.98 17.99
CA MET A 1 1.33 -8.93 17.29
C MET A 1 1.13 -8.70 15.80
N THR A 2 2.03 -7.94 15.17
CA THR A 2 1.84 -7.31 13.85
C THR A 2 2.71 -8.04 12.83
N LEU A 3 2.15 -9.00 12.09
CA LEU A 3 2.82 -9.57 10.91
C LEU A 3 2.37 -8.75 9.69
N SER A 4 3.21 -7.95 9.05
CA SER A 4 4.50 -8.30 8.42
C SER A 4 4.32 -9.26 7.23
N LEU A 5 3.59 -8.82 6.22
CA LEU A 5 4.11 -8.91 4.85
C LEU A 5 5.11 -7.77 4.70
N ARG A 6 6.41 -8.06 4.85
CA ARG A 6 7.47 -7.12 4.49
C ARG A 6 8.22 -7.75 3.32
N PRO A 7 7.80 -7.39 2.10
CA PRO A 7 8.59 -6.43 1.34
C PRO A 7 7.78 -5.15 1.20
N LYS A 8 8.34 -4.04 1.71
CA LYS A 8 7.86 -2.65 1.56
C LYS A 8 6.50 -2.37 2.23
N LYS A 9 6.50 -1.61 3.33
CA LYS A 9 5.28 -1.03 3.89
C LYS A 9 4.69 -0.04 2.87
N GLN A 10 3.76 -0.49 2.04
CA GLN A 10 3.09 0.34 1.04
C GLN A 10 1.60 0.36 1.31
N THR A 11 1.10 1.50 1.78
CA THR A 11 -0.33 1.79 1.74
C THR A 11 -0.66 2.21 0.32
N VAL A 12 -1.35 1.34 -0.43
CA VAL A 12 -1.85 1.65 -1.76
C VAL A 12 -3.29 2.16 -1.62
N PHE A 13 -3.53 3.39 -2.07
CA PHE A 13 -4.88 3.96 -2.17
C PHE A 13 -5.50 3.52 -3.50
N THR A 14 -6.71 2.97 -3.47
CA THR A 14 -7.34 2.37 -4.65
C THR A 14 -8.67 3.03 -5.03
N LEU A 15 -9.28 3.86 -4.18
CA LEU A 15 -10.59 4.51 -4.42
C LEU A 15 -10.70 5.93 -3.84
N VAL A 16 -11.51 6.79 -4.45
CA VAL A 16 -11.70 8.22 -4.05
C VAL A 16 -12.12 8.39 -2.58
N SER A 17 -12.85 7.43 -2.02
CA SER A 17 -13.22 7.35 -0.60
C SER A 17 -12.01 7.14 0.34
N ASP A 18 -10.90 6.64 -0.17
CA ASP A 18 -9.69 6.34 0.60
C ASP A 18 -8.98 7.60 1.04
N LYS A 19 -9.09 8.72 0.30
CA LYS A 19 -8.44 9.96 0.69
C LYS A 19 -9.07 10.57 1.94
N ALA A 20 -10.40 10.59 2.03
CA ALA A 20 -11.09 11.12 3.21
C ALA A 20 -10.77 10.27 4.45
N ILE A 21 -10.82 8.93 4.31
CA ILE A 21 -10.43 8.00 5.37
C ILE A 21 -8.96 8.19 5.75
N PHE A 22 -8.08 8.41 4.77
CA PHE A 22 -6.66 8.67 5.02
C PHE A 22 -6.44 9.96 5.80
N ASP A 23 -7.10 11.04 5.39
CA ASP A 23 -7.01 12.34 6.06
C ASP A 23 -7.54 12.22 7.50
N ASP A 24 -8.68 11.54 7.71
CA ASP A 24 -9.29 11.32 9.03
C ASP A 24 -8.42 10.46 9.98
N ASN A 25 -7.57 9.59 9.41
CA ASN A 25 -6.70 8.67 10.15
C ASN A 25 -5.21 9.02 9.97
N LEU A 26 -4.90 10.25 9.57
CA LEU A 26 -3.55 10.65 9.16
C LEU A 26 -2.51 10.39 10.25
N GLU A 27 -2.80 10.76 11.51
CA GLU A 27 -1.88 10.58 12.63
C GLU A 27 -1.50 9.11 12.83
N PHE A 28 -2.47 8.21 12.69
CA PHE A 28 -2.23 6.77 12.75
C PHE A 28 -1.29 6.32 11.64
N TYR A 29 -1.52 6.76 10.40
CA TYR A 29 -0.65 6.42 9.28
C TYR A 29 0.76 6.98 9.45
N VAL A 30 0.91 8.25 9.82
CA VAL A 30 2.21 8.89 10.05
C VAL A 30 3.00 8.13 11.13
N SER A 31 2.35 7.75 12.22
CA SER A 31 2.99 6.95 13.27
C SER A 31 3.44 5.58 12.73
N ALA A 32 2.62 4.92 11.91
CA ALA A 32 2.92 3.60 11.35
C ALA A 32 4.05 3.62 10.29
N LEU A 33 4.31 4.77 9.66
CA LEU A 33 5.37 4.96 8.67
C LEU A 33 6.78 5.02 9.28
N SER A 34 6.93 5.19 10.59
CA SER A 34 8.24 5.16 11.23
C SER A 34 8.93 3.81 10.99
N LYS A 35 10.19 3.86 10.54
CA LYS A 35 11.05 2.68 10.44
C LYS A 35 11.51 2.27 11.84
N LYS A 36 11.67 0.97 12.03
CA LYS A 36 12.41 0.45 13.19
C LYS A 36 13.89 0.44 12.83
N ALA A 37 14.78 0.44 13.82
CA ALA A 37 16.24 0.42 13.58
C ALA A 37 16.71 -0.75 12.68
N THR A 38 15.98 -1.88 12.66
CA THR A 38 16.28 -3.02 11.78
C THR A 38 15.84 -2.82 10.33
N GLU A 39 15.01 -1.81 10.07
CA GLU A 39 14.38 -1.53 8.78
C GLU A 39 15.09 -0.41 8.00
N ASP A 40 16.00 0.33 8.63
CA ASP A 40 16.72 1.44 8.00
C ASP A 40 17.56 1.01 6.80
N ARG A 41 17.97 -0.27 6.78
CA ARG A 41 18.72 -0.87 5.67
C ARG A 41 17.84 -1.33 4.52
N ILE A 42 16.52 -1.33 4.67
CA ILE A 42 15.62 -1.78 3.62
C ILE A 42 15.37 -0.61 2.66
N ALA A 43 15.78 -0.79 1.41
CA ALA A 43 15.53 0.17 0.35
C ALA A 43 14.02 0.31 0.09
N ASP A 44 13.57 1.55 -0.03
CA ASP A 44 12.23 1.90 -0.50
C ASP A 44 12.32 2.88 -1.67
N HIS A 45 11.17 3.17 -2.27
CA HIS A 45 11.11 4.23 -3.27
C HIS A 45 11.23 5.59 -2.58
N GLY A 46 12.19 6.41 -2.99
CA GLY A 46 12.38 7.78 -2.52
C GLY A 46 13.80 8.06 -2.02
N TYR A 47 14.00 9.23 -1.41
CA TYR A 47 15.32 9.67 -0.93
C TYR A 47 15.87 8.75 0.18
N GLU A 48 17.14 8.38 0.03
CA GLU A 48 17.90 7.62 1.03
C GLU A 48 18.13 8.46 2.30
N GLY A 49 18.25 7.80 3.46
CA GLY A 49 18.59 8.46 4.73
C GLY A 49 17.40 8.97 5.57
N THR A 50 16.17 8.52 5.29
CA THR A 50 15.00 8.83 6.11
C THR A 50 14.59 7.64 7.00
N ASN A 51 14.25 7.91 8.27
CA ASN A 51 13.72 6.92 9.22
C ASN A 51 12.20 6.69 9.04
N GLN A 52 11.68 6.95 7.84
CA GLN A 52 10.26 6.81 7.51
C GLN A 52 10.08 6.08 6.17
N TRP A 53 9.14 5.16 6.14
CA TRP A 53 8.69 4.50 4.93
C TRP A 53 7.97 5.49 3.99
N ALA A 54 8.11 5.29 2.68
CA ALA A 54 7.33 6.02 1.69
C ALA A 54 5.97 5.35 1.43
N VAL A 55 4.96 6.18 1.23
CA VAL A 55 3.62 5.76 0.81
C VAL A 55 3.57 5.70 -0.72
N ILE A 56 3.27 4.54 -1.30
CA ILE A 56 3.04 4.44 -2.75
C ILE A 56 1.59 4.71 -3.05
N ALA A 57 1.32 5.78 -3.80
CA ALA A 57 -0.04 6.19 -4.12
C ALA A 57 -0.27 6.23 -5.63
N ASP A 58 -1.55 6.12 -5.97
CA ASP A 58 -2.01 6.17 -7.34
C ASP A 58 -1.80 7.54 -7.96
N LYS A 59 -1.70 7.61 -9.30
CA LYS A 59 -1.43 8.86 -10.03
C LYS A 59 -2.42 9.98 -9.71
N GLY A 60 -3.66 9.64 -9.35
CA GLY A 60 -4.73 10.57 -8.98
C GLY A 60 -4.54 11.27 -7.62
N TYR A 61 -3.68 10.76 -6.75
CA TYR A 61 -3.46 11.30 -5.39
C TYR A 61 -2.36 12.37 -5.34
N GLN A 62 -2.14 13.09 -6.43
CA GLN A 62 -1.18 14.21 -6.45
C GLN A 62 -1.54 15.20 -5.34
N GLY A 63 -0.53 15.58 -4.54
CA GLY A 63 -0.71 16.46 -3.38
C GLY A 63 -0.66 15.75 -2.03
N ILE A 64 -0.80 14.42 -1.97
CA ILE A 64 -0.59 13.67 -0.71
C ILE A 64 0.83 13.80 -0.17
N GLN A 65 1.80 14.09 -1.06
CA GLN A 65 3.20 14.40 -0.75
C GLN A 65 3.37 15.62 0.18
N ARG A 66 2.35 16.48 0.30
CA ARG A 66 2.34 17.63 1.21
C ARG A 66 2.23 17.22 2.68
N VAL A 67 1.76 16.00 2.92
CA VAL A 67 1.36 15.51 4.25
C VAL A 67 2.21 14.32 4.67
N VAL A 68 2.57 13.45 3.73
CA VAL A 68 3.42 12.27 3.97
C VAL A 68 4.47 12.14 2.88
N ARG A 69 5.58 11.44 3.18
CA ARG A 69 6.54 11.02 2.15
C ARG A 69 5.86 10.04 1.21
N ALA A 70 5.47 10.51 0.03
CA ALA A 70 4.76 9.69 -0.95
C ALA A 70 5.48 9.59 -2.29
N VAL A 71 5.37 8.42 -2.89
CA VAL A 71 5.91 8.06 -4.20
C VAL A 71 4.73 7.81 -5.12
N LEU A 72 4.66 8.57 -6.19
CA LEU A 72 3.57 8.51 -7.16
C LEU A 72 4.16 8.42 -8.56
N PRO A 73 3.51 7.71 -9.49
CA PRO A 73 3.86 7.78 -10.89
C PRO A 73 3.82 9.22 -11.40
N LYS A 74 4.85 9.63 -12.13
CA LYS A 74 4.92 10.94 -12.76
C LYS A 74 3.83 11.07 -13.81
N LYS A 75 3.09 12.18 -13.74
CA LYS A 75 2.08 12.50 -14.74
C LYS A 75 2.72 13.07 -16.00
N GLN A 76 2.34 12.50 -17.14
CA GLN A 76 2.65 13.08 -18.44
C GLN A 76 2.11 14.51 -18.49
N PRO A 77 2.97 15.50 -18.78
CA PRO A 77 2.55 16.90 -18.87
C PRO A 77 1.64 17.11 -20.09
N ALA A 78 0.77 18.11 -20.02
CA ALA A 78 -0.10 18.46 -21.15
C ALA A 78 0.74 18.83 -22.37
N GLY A 79 0.55 18.12 -23.49
CA GLY A 79 1.30 18.35 -24.74
C GLY A 79 2.77 17.89 -24.72
N GLY A 80 3.23 17.21 -23.67
CA GLY A 80 4.60 16.69 -23.58
C GLY A 80 4.65 15.17 -23.49
N ILE A 81 5.88 14.64 -23.42
CA ILE A 81 6.16 13.20 -23.25
C ILE A 81 6.91 12.97 -21.94
N LEU A 82 6.76 11.78 -21.37
CA LEU A 82 7.61 11.33 -20.27
C LEU A 82 9.01 11.00 -20.83
N THR A 83 10.05 11.30 -20.05
CA THR A 83 11.40 10.83 -20.41
C THR A 83 11.48 9.31 -20.24
N LEU A 84 12.49 8.68 -20.85
CA LEU A 84 12.72 7.24 -20.66
C LEU A 84 12.94 6.89 -19.17
N GLU A 85 13.58 7.78 -18.41
CA GLU A 85 13.80 7.61 -16.98
C GLU A 85 12.49 7.69 -16.19
N ASP A 86 11.62 8.65 -16.53
CA ASP A 86 10.30 8.77 -15.92
C ASP A 86 9.45 7.51 -16.16
N VAL A 87 9.51 6.94 -17.36
CA VAL A 87 8.81 5.69 -17.70
C VAL A 87 9.34 4.54 -16.84
N ARG A 88 10.66 4.35 -16.78
CA ARG A 88 11.27 3.31 -15.94
C ARG A 88 10.92 3.45 -14.46
N SER A 89 10.90 4.69 -13.95
CA SER A 89 10.50 4.97 -12.57
C SER A 89 9.03 4.60 -12.34
N ASN A 90 8.14 5.01 -13.25
CA ASN A 90 6.72 4.68 -13.19
C ASN A 90 6.47 3.17 -13.26
N ASP A 91 7.17 2.45 -14.14
CA ASP A 91 7.05 0.99 -14.28
C ASP A 91 7.50 0.28 -13.00
N SER A 92 8.59 0.75 -12.38
CA SER A 92 9.04 0.21 -11.09
C SER A 92 8.02 0.46 -9.97
N ILE A 93 7.41 1.64 -9.92
CA ILE A 93 6.34 1.95 -8.95
C ILE A 93 5.11 1.07 -9.21
N ALA A 94 4.74 0.86 -10.47
CA ALA A 94 3.63 0.00 -10.85
C ALA A 94 3.90 -1.47 -10.46
N SER A 95 5.11 -1.97 -10.70
CA SER A 95 5.51 -3.34 -10.31
C SER A 95 5.35 -3.59 -8.81
N ASP A 96 5.71 -2.61 -7.98
CA ASP A 96 5.56 -2.69 -6.53
C ASP A 96 4.08 -2.74 -6.12
N ARG A 97 3.25 -1.90 -6.75
CA ARG A 97 1.82 -1.85 -6.49
C ARG A 97 1.10 -3.15 -6.85
N VAL A 98 1.49 -3.80 -7.95
CA VAL A 98 0.90 -5.08 -8.36
C VAL A 98 1.00 -6.13 -7.25
N ILE A 99 2.08 -6.11 -6.45
CA ILE A 99 2.21 -7.02 -5.30
C ILE A 99 1.12 -6.74 -4.27
N VAL A 100 0.88 -5.47 -3.94
CA VAL A 100 -0.15 -5.06 -2.97
C VAL A 100 -1.55 -5.38 -3.50
N GLU A 101 -1.81 -5.11 -4.78
CA GLU A 101 -3.08 -5.43 -5.44
C GLU A 101 -3.35 -6.94 -5.42
N ASN A 102 -2.34 -7.77 -5.72
CA ASN A 102 -2.45 -9.23 -5.63
C ASN A 102 -2.74 -9.71 -4.20
N VAL A 103 -2.16 -9.09 -3.16
CA VAL A 103 -2.51 -9.39 -1.77
C VAL A 103 -3.99 -9.10 -1.53
N PHE A 104 -4.46 -7.91 -1.89
CA PHE A 104 -5.87 -7.54 -1.69
C PHE A 104 -6.83 -8.42 -2.49
N GLY A 105 -6.52 -8.75 -3.73
CA GLY A 105 -7.33 -9.63 -4.53
C GLY A 105 -7.37 -11.06 -3.97
N ARG A 106 -6.23 -11.60 -3.47
CA ARG A 106 -6.22 -12.86 -2.71
C ARG A 106 -7.11 -12.78 -1.46
N MET A 107 -7.08 -11.66 -0.73
CA MET A 107 -7.94 -11.48 0.45
C MET A 107 -9.42 -11.47 0.10
N LYS A 108 -9.82 -10.75 -0.96
CA LYS A 108 -11.21 -10.71 -1.43
C LYS A 108 -11.71 -12.10 -1.85
N LYS A 109 -10.84 -12.93 -2.42
CA LYS A 109 -11.17 -14.31 -2.81
C LYS A 109 -11.32 -15.25 -1.61
N LEU A 110 -10.46 -15.10 -0.59
CA LEU A 110 -10.46 -15.97 0.58
C LEU A 110 -11.53 -15.58 1.61
N TRP A 111 -11.87 -14.29 1.73
CA TRP A 111 -12.64 -13.77 2.85
C TRP A 111 -13.81 -12.88 2.39
N ALA A 112 -15.04 -13.33 2.60
CA ALA A 112 -16.25 -12.57 2.27
C ALA A 112 -16.34 -11.20 2.98
N VAL A 113 -15.76 -11.08 4.18
CA VAL A 113 -15.69 -9.81 4.94
C VAL A 113 -14.93 -8.69 4.20
N TRP A 114 -14.13 -9.05 3.20
CA TRP A 114 -13.39 -8.11 2.35
C TRP A 114 -14.10 -7.78 1.02
N GLY A 115 -15.10 -8.57 0.64
CA GLY A 115 -15.88 -8.37 -0.59
C GLY A 115 -17.19 -7.61 -0.36
N GLU A 116 -17.74 -7.67 0.86
CA GLU A 116 -19.09 -7.21 1.16
C GLU A 116 -19.13 -6.13 2.26
N ALA A 117 -20.21 -5.36 2.30
CA ALA A 117 -20.44 -4.39 3.37
C ALA A 117 -20.61 -5.10 4.72
N TYR A 118 -19.78 -4.75 5.70
CA TYR A 118 -19.81 -5.36 7.02
C TYR A 118 -20.87 -4.70 7.92
N PRO A 119 -21.90 -5.42 8.40
CA PRO A 119 -23.04 -4.81 9.10
C PRO A 119 -22.84 -4.66 10.62
N TRP A 120 -21.73 -5.15 11.18
CA TRP A 120 -21.51 -5.15 12.63
C TRP A 120 -20.53 -4.05 13.09
N SER A 121 -20.25 -4.03 14.39
CA SER A 121 -19.44 -2.98 15.02
C SER A 121 -18.02 -2.87 14.44
N ARG A 122 -17.50 -1.65 14.37
CA ARG A 122 -16.12 -1.38 13.89
C ARG A 122 -15.05 -2.09 14.72
N ALA A 123 -15.26 -2.21 16.03
CA ALA A 123 -14.33 -2.92 16.92
C ALA A 123 -14.20 -4.40 16.55
N ASN A 124 -15.30 -5.06 16.18
CA ASN A 124 -15.27 -6.44 15.72
C ASN A 124 -14.66 -6.55 14.31
N TYR A 125 -14.86 -5.55 13.46
CA TYR A 125 -14.23 -5.47 12.16
C TYR A 125 -12.70 -5.47 12.25
N ASP A 126 -12.11 -4.68 13.15
CA ASP A 126 -10.65 -4.59 13.29
C ASP A 126 -10.01 -5.94 13.66
N VAL A 127 -10.64 -6.70 14.57
CA VAL A 127 -10.17 -8.04 14.96
C VAL A 127 -10.29 -9.03 13.81
N LEU A 128 -11.43 -9.03 13.10
CA LEU A 128 -11.64 -9.88 11.93
C LEU A 128 -10.66 -9.55 10.81
N PHE A 129 -10.46 -8.26 10.53
CA PHE A 129 -9.51 -7.74 9.56
C PHE A 129 -8.10 -8.24 9.86
N GLN A 130 -7.62 -8.06 11.10
CA GLN A 130 -6.28 -8.50 11.50
C GLN A 130 -6.12 -10.02 11.41
N THR A 131 -7.16 -10.77 11.75
CA THR A 131 -7.17 -12.24 11.65
C THR A 131 -7.09 -12.70 10.19
N CYS A 132 -7.93 -12.14 9.31
CA CYS A 132 -7.89 -12.43 7.87
C CYS A 132 -6.55 -12.04 7.23
N MET A 133 -5.96 -10.91 7.62
CA MET A 133 -4.61 -10.52 7.20
C MET A 133 -3.58 -11.57 7.61
N ALA A 134 -3.56 -11.97 8.89
CA ALA A 134 -2.60 -12.95 9.39
C ALA A 134 -2.73 -14.31 8.70
N LEU A 135 -3.96 -14.78 8.47
CA LEU A 135 -4.22 -16.04 7.75
C LEU A 135 -3.82 -15.94 6.28
N THR A 136 -4.07 -14.80 5.63
CA THR A 136 -3.60 -14.55 4.26
C THR A 136 -2.08 -14.60 4.17
N ASN A 137 -1.36 -14.04 5.15
CA ASN A 137 0.11 -14.07 5.17
C ASN A 137 0.63 -15.52 5.21
N VAL A 138 0.06 -16.35 6.08
CA VAL A 138 0.39 -17.78 6.14
C VAL A 138 0.06 -18.47 4.82
N HIS A 139 -1.10 -18.17 4.23
CA HIS A 139 -1.50 -18.72 2.94
C HIS A 139 -0.53 -18.30 1.81
N ILE A 140 -0.01 -17.08 1.79
CA ILE A 140 0.97 -16.62 0.80
C ILE A 140 2.31 -17.36 0.96
N CYS A 141 2.73 -17.63 2.20
CA CYS A 141 3.95 -18.41 2.45
C CYS A 141 3.85 -19.84 1.88
N LEU A 142 2.65 -20.43 1.88
CA LEU A 142 2.39 -21.77 1.33
C LEU A 142 2.06 -21.75 -0.17
N HIS A 143 1.42 -20.69 -0.63
CA HIS A 143 0.92 -20.50 -1.99
C HIS A 143 1.29 -19.10 -2.49
N PRO A 144 2.48 -18.95 -3.11
CA PRO A 144 2.98 -17.66 -3.58
C PRO A 144 1.96 -16.89 -4.41
N LEU A 145 2.04 -15.56 -4.34
CA LEU A 145 1.19 -14.66 -5.13
C LEU A 145 1.40 -14.89 -6.62
N ARG A 146 0.30 -14.78 -7.38
CA ARG A 146 0.22 -14.98 -8.83
C ARG A 146 -0.38 -13.73 -9.47
N ALA A 147 -0.13 -13.55 -10.76
CA ALA A 147 -0.72 -12.44 -11.53
C ALA A 147 -2.26 -12.47 -11.51
N ASP A 148 -2.86 -13.67 -11.44
CA ASP A 148 -4.31 -13.83 -11.40
C ASP A 148 -4.92 -13.46 -10.05
N ASP A 149 -4.13 -13.12 -9.02
CA ASP A 149 -4.67 -12.80 -7.69
C ASP A 149 -5.35 -11.44 -7.62
N GLY A 150 -4.89 -10.47 -8.41
CA GLY A 150 -5.42 -9.11 -8.50
C GLY A 150 -6.84 -9.00 -9.05
#